data_AF-A0A9P7AQM0-F1
#
_entry.id   AF-A0A9P7AQM0-F1
#
_cell.length_a   1.000
_cell.length_b   1.000
_cell.length_c   1.000
_cell.angle_alpha   90.00
_cell.angle_beta   90.00
_cell.angle_gamma   90.00
#
_symmetry.space_group_name_H-M   'P 1'
#
loop_
_entity.id
_entity.type
_entity.pdbx_description
1 polymer ?
#
loop_
_entity_poly.entity_id
_entity_poly.type
_entity_poly.pdbx_seq_one_letter_code
_entity_poly.pdbx_strand_id
1 'polypeptide(L)'
;PHHQDHMSIAECFDILATVGNYSNARMTMPNLQLEFKYNSGCMIAFSGKIVRHGVYDVEGDRIAWAWYMRDAVHIYAGVPSCGW
;
A
#
# COMPACT_ATOMS: atom_id res chain seq x y z
N PRO A 1 -8.19 -0.73 -9.12
CA PRO A 1 -9.40 -1.33 -8.50
C PRO A 1 -9.22 -1.39 -6.98
N HIS A 2 -10.29 -1.25 -6.20
CA HIS A 2 -10.21 -1.36 -4.75
C HIS A 2 -9.98 -2.81 -4.30
N HIS A 3 -8.93 -3.06 -3.54
CA HIS A 3 -8.56 -4.38 -3.03
C HIS A 3 -7.93 -4.31 -1.64
N GLN A 4 -7.65 -5.47 -1.06
CA GLN A 4 -6.82 -5.67 0.11
C GLN A 4 -5.69 -6.62 -0.27
N ASP A 5 -4.54 -6.46 0.39
CA ASP A 5 -3.38 -7.31 0.22
C ASP A 5 -3.51 -8.52 1.13
N HIS A 6 -4.24 -9.53 0.66
CA HIS A 6 -4.61 -10.71 1.44
C HIS A 6 -3.41 -11.52 1.94
N MET A 7 -2.23 -11.36 1.32
CA MET A 7 -1.01 -12.05 1.72
C MET A 7 -0.13 -11.24 2.69
N SER A 8 -0.49 -9.98 2.95
CA SER A 8 0.18 -9.15 3.96
C SER A 8 -0.21 -9.57 5.38
N ILE A 9 0.66 -9.23 6.33
CA ILE A 9 0.44 -9.34 7.77
C ILE A 9 -0.31 -8.08 8.25
N ALA A 10 -1.34 -8.24 9.09
CA ALA A 10 -2.21 -7.13 9.49
C ALA A 10 -1.47 -6.07 10.34
N GLU A 11 -0.51 -6.53 11.12
CA GLU A 11 0.30 -5.83 12.10
C GLU A 11 1.51 -5.10 11.46
N CYS A 12 1.77 -5.37 10.18
CA CYS A 12 2.81 -4.70 9.40
C CYS A 12 2.19 -3.67 8.44
N PHE A 13 2.95 -2.62 8.16
CA PHE A 13 2.58 -1.68 7.11
C PHE A 13 3.10 -2.12 5.75
N ASP A 14 2.23 -1.98 4.77
CA ASP A 14 2.58 -1.91 3.37
C ASP A 14 2.97 -0.46 3.07
N ILE A 15 4.19 -0.29 2.59
CA ILE A 15 4.76 1.01 2.27
C ILE A 15 4.74 1.16 0.76
N LEU A 16 4.04 2.19 0.28
CA LEU A 16 3.97 2.50 -1.13
C LEU A 16 4.66 3.84 -1.38
N ALA A 17 5.61 3.86 -2.31
CA ALA A 17 6.21 5.07 -2.84
C ALA A 17 5.86 5.20 -4.32
N THR A 18 5.61 6.42 -4.78
CA THR A 18 5.17 6.67 -6.16
C THR A 18 5.99 7.78 -6.80
N VAL A 19 6.49 7.56 -8.01
CA VAL A 19 7.30 8.51 -8.78
C VAL A 19 6.93 8.42 -10.26
N GLY A 20 7.48 9.33 -11.07
CA GLY A 20 7.26 9.39 -12.51
C GLY A 20 6.70 10.73 -12.95
N ASN A 21 6.40 10.82 -14.25
CA ASN A 21 5.81 11.99 -14.85
C ASN A 21 4.32 11.75 -15.07
N TYR A 22 3.53 12.04 -14.04
CA TYR A 22 2.08 11.86 -14.06
C TYR A 22 1.40 12.90 -13.15
N SER A 23 0.11 13.11 -13.37
CA SER A 23 -0.75 13.99 -12.57
C SER A 23 -2.04 13.31 -12.13
N ASN A 24 -2.79 14.01 -11.27
CA ASN A 24 -4.15 13.69 -10.84
C ASN A 24 -4.37 12.38 -10.08
N ALA A 25 -3.32 11.63 -9.75
CA ALA A 25 -3.48 10.38 -9.04
C ALA A 25 -4.11 10.58 -7.65
N ARG A 26 -5.13 9.77 -7.36
CA ARG A 26 -5.84 9.76 -6.08
C ARG A 26 -5.76 8.38 -5.45
N MET A 27 -5.27 8.32 -4.22
CA MET A 27 -5.35 7.11 -3.38
C MET A 27 -6.66 7.17 -2.60
N THR A 28 -7.46 6.12 -2.72
CA THR A 28 -8.75 6.00 -2.03
C THR A 28 -8.72 4.82 -1.06
N MET A 29 -9.27 5.01 0.13
CA MET A 29 -9.37 4.00 1.19
C MET A 29 -10.83 3.91 1.65
N PRO A 30 -11.73 3.28 0.86
CA PRO A 30 -13.18 3.33 1.08
C PRO A 30 -13.65 2.86 2.47
N ASN A 31 -13.00 1.86 3.07
CA ASN A 31 -13.41 1.39 4.41
C ASN A 31 -13.05 2.38 5.54
N LEU A 32 -12.17 3.34 5.26
CA LEU A 32 -11.84 4.46 6.15
C LEU A 32 -12.51 5.77 5.73
N GLN A 33 -13.19 5.80 4.58
CA GLN A 33 -13.75 7.01 3.96
C GLN A 33 -12.69 8.11 3.72
N LEU A 34 -11.47 7.69 3.39
CA LEU A 34 -10.35 8.60 3.14
C LEU A 34 -9.98 8.63 1.66
N GLU A 35 -9.51 9.79 1.23
CA GLU A 35 -8.95 10.01 -0.08
C GLU A 35 -7.82 11.04 0.00
N PHE A 36 -6.73 10.78 -0.72
CA PHE A 36 -5.54 11.62 -0.74
C PHE A 36 -5.07 11.88 -2.16
N LYS A 37 -4.53 13.08 -2.39
CA LYS A 37 -3.67 13.33 -3.56
C LYS A 37 -2.43 12.44 -3.43
N TYR A 38 -2.12 11.67 -4.47
CA TYR A 38 -1.06 10.68 -4.48
C TYR A 38 -0.13 10.85 -5.68
N ASN A 39 0.34 12.08 -5.85
CA ASN A 39 1.20 12.50 -6.95
C ASN A 39 2.66 12.07 -6.75
N SER A 40 3.46 12.27 -7.79
CA SER A 40 4.88 11.89 -7.82
C SER A 40 5.63 12.48 -6.61
N GLY A 41 6.41 11.63 -5.92
CA GLY A 41 7.12 11.98 -4.69
C GLY A 41 6.38 11.65 -3.39
N CYS A 42 5.12 11.20 -3.46
CA CYS A 42 4.40 10.76 -2.27
C CYS A 42 4.86 9.37 -1.79
N MET A 43 4.84 9.19 -0.47
CA MET A 43 4.94 7.90 0.20
C MET A 43 3.79 7.76 1.20
N ILE A 44 3.19 6.57 1.28
CA ILE A 44 2.13 6.26 2.22
C ILE A 44 2.38 4.89 2.84
N ALA A 45 2.07 4.75 4.13
CA ALA A 45 2.19 3.51 4.87
C ALA A 45 0.85 3.18 5.54
N PHE A 46 0.34 1.97 5.34
CA PHE A 46 -0.91 1.48 5.93
C PHE A 46 -0.91 -0.05 5.92
N SER A 47 -1.76 -0.70 6.71
CA SER A 47 -1.91 -2.16 6.65
C SER A 47 -2.76 -2.54 5.43
N GLY A 48 -2.18 -3.07 4.35
CA GLY A 48 -2.94 -3.44 3.14
C GLY A 48 -3.84 -4.65 3.36
N LYS A 49 -3.59 -5.45 4.41
CA LYS A 49 -4.47 -6.52 4.87
C LYS A 49 -5.79 -5.97 5.44
N ILE A 50 -5.74 -4.86 6.19
CA ILE A 50 -6.91 -4.25 6.84
C ILE A 50 -7.56 -3.21 5.93
N VAL A 51 -6.77 -2.36 5.28
CA VAL A 51 -7.27 -1.20 4.52
C VAL A 51 -7.57 -1.61 3.09
N ARG A 52 -8.85 -1.51 2.71
CA ARG A 52 -9.25 -1.65 1.31
C ARG A 52 -8.85 -0.39 0.58
N HIS A 53 -7.99 -0.50 -0.43
CA HIS A 53 -7.34 0.66 -1.06
C HIS A 53 -7.25 0.53 -2.59
N GLY A 54 -7.02 1.65 -3.27
CA GLY A 54 -6.79 1.70 -4.71
C GLY A 54 -6.40 3.08 -5.21
N VAL A 55 -5.63 3.10 -6.31
CA VAL A 55 -5.21 4.34 -6.99
C VAL A 55 -6.04 4.54 -8.26
N TYR A 56 -6.55 5.75 -8.45
CA TYR A 56 -7.40 6.17 -9.57
C TYR A 56 -6.85 7.45 -10.22
N ASP A 57 -7.43 7.80 -11.37
CA ASP A 57 -7.26 9.09 -12.06
C ASP A 57 -5.78 9.43 -12.39
N VAL A 58 -4.99 8.42 -12.79
CA VAL A 58 -3.58 8.63 -13.17
C VAL A 58 -3.50 9.04 -14.64
N GLU A 59 -2.97 10.23 -14.90
CA GLU A 59 -2.66 10.71 -16.24
C GLU A 59 -1.14 10.74 -16.45
N GLY A 60 -0.62 9.86 -17.32
CA GLY A 60 0.81 9.74 -17.60
C GLY A 60 1.46 8.49 -17.02
N ASP A 61 2.79 8.48 -16.95
CA ASP A 61 3.58 7.30 -16.55
C ASP A 61 3.89 7.32 -15.06
N ARG A 62 3.27 6.38 -14.35
CA ARG A 62 3.41 6.21 -12.91
C ARG A 62 4.17 4.92 -12.58
N ILE A 63 5.26 5.07 -11.85
CA ILE A 63 6.03 3.97 -11.26
C ILE A 63 5.71 3.93 -9.77
N ALA A 64 5.43 2.75 -9.23
CA ALA A 64 5.19 2.55 -7.81
C ALA A 64 6.08 1.43 -7.27
N TRP A 65 6.72 1.69 -6.14
CA TRP A 65 7.33 0.65 -5.32
C TRP A 65 6.40 0.28 -4.18
N ALA A 66 6.24 -1.01 -3.97
CA ALA A 66 5.45 -1.57 -2.89
C ALA A 66 6.32 -2.50 -2.06
N TRP A 67 6.50 -2.18 -0.79
CA TRP A 67 7.13 -3.04 0.21
C TRP A 67 6.05 -3.52 1.16
N TYR A 68 6.01 -4.82 1.42
CA TYR A 68 5.01 -5.45 2.26
C TYR A 68 5.63 -6.64 3.00
N MET A 69 5.04 -7.01 4.13
CA MET A 69 5.50 -8.14 4.95
C MET A 69 4.55 -9.32 4.82
N ARG A 70 5.10 -10.53 4.67
CA ARG A 70 4.34 -11.79 4.62
C ARG A 70 4.80 -12.72 5.73
N ASP A 71 3.90 -13.59 6.21
CA ASP A 71 4.24 -14.61 7.22
C ASP A 71 5.41 -15.50 6.77
N ALA A 72 5.49 -15.80 5.47
CA ALA A 72 6.58 -16.60 4.89
C ALA A 72 7.98 -16.00 5.16
N VAL A 73 8.10 -14.68 5.26
CA VAL A 73 9.39 -14.02 5.57
C VAL A 73 9.79 -14.30 7.02
N HIS A 74 8.85 -14.21 7.95
CA HIS A 74 9.06 -14.54 9.36
C HIS A 74 9.42 -16.02 9.56
N ILE A 75 8.67 -16.91 8.90
CA ILE A 75 8.94 -18.36 8.93
C ILE A 75 10.36 -18.65 8.41
N TYR A 76 10.72 -18.06 7.27
CA TYR A 76 12.05 -18.23 6.68
C TYR A 76 13.16 -17.71 7.59
N ALA A 77 12.95 -16.54 8.20
CA ALA A 77 13.93 -15.93 9.10
C ALA A 77 14.00 -16.61 10.48
N GLY A 78 13.04 -17.48 10.83
CA GLY A 78 12.93 -18.04 12.17
C GLY A 78 12.60 -17.00 13.26
N VAL A 79 12.02 -15.87 12.85
CA VAL A 79 11.67 -14.75 13.74
C VAL A 79 10.15 -14.64 13.80
N PRO A 80 9.52 -14.68 14.99
CA PRO A 80 8.07 -14.57 15.12
C PRO A 80 7.55 -13.24 14.54
N SER A 81 6.32 -13.25 14.02
CA SER A 81 5.61 -12.02 13.65
C SER A 81 5.24 -11.21 14.89
N CYS A 82 5.02 -9.90 14.73
CA CYS A 82 4.45 -9.09 15.80
C CYS A 82 2.96 -9.46 15.98
N GLY A 83 2.59 -9.99 17.14
CA GLY A 83 1.24 -10.52 17.40
C GLY A 83 0.33 -9.54 18.13
N TRP A 84 0.17 -8.33 17.59
CA TRP A 84 -0.71 -7.30 18.18
C TRP A 84 -2.19 -7.70 18.16
#